data_AF-A0A3S3W3A4-F1
#
_entry.id   AF-A0A3S3W3A4-F1
#
_cell.length_a   1.000
_cell.length_b   1.000
_cell.length_c   1.000
_cell.angle_alpha   90.00
_cell.angle_beta   90.00
_cell.angle_gamma   90.00
#
_symmetry.space_group_name_H-M   'P 1'
#
loop_
_entity.id
_entity.type
_entity.pdbx_description
1 polymer ?
#
loop_
_entity_poly.entity_id
_entity_poly.type
_entity_poly.pdbx_seq_one_letter_code
_entity_poly.pdbx_strand_id
1 'polypeptide(L)' 'MAEITISNKDWERIKIKVQRKYNHLTDEQLAYTEGQEDSLITRIMQLVNRDRNYVVFTLKKALVNIDNNRL' A
#
# COMPACT_ATOMS: atom_id res chain seq x y z
N MET A 1 -12.54 4.75 -12.08
CA MET A 1 -12.75 5.05 -10.65
C MET A 1 -11.63 4.37 -9.90
N ALA A 2 -10.93 5.07 -9.02
CA ALA A 2 -9.90 4.44 -8.19
C ALA A 2 -10.57 3.41 -7.27
N GLU A 3 -10.03 2.19 -7.19
CA GLU A 3 -10.58 1.09 -6.40
C GLU A 3 -10.43 1.32 -4.88
N ILE A 4 -9.54 2.25 -4.52
CA ILE A 4 -9.23 2.78 -3.19
C ILE A 4 -8.81 4.24 -3.31
N THR A 5 -8.98 4.99 -2.23
CA THR A 5 -8.44 6.34 -2.06
C THR A 5 -7.54 6.31 -0.83
N ILE A 6 -6.30 6.80 -0.95
CA ILE A 6 -5.35 6.82 0.15
C ILE A 6 -4.83 8.26 0.30
N SER A 7 -5.08 8.87 1.45
CA SER A 7 -4.47 10.18 1.74
C SER A 7 -2.97 10.03 1.97
N ASN A 8 -2.17 11.07 1.69
CA ASN A 8 -0.74 11.04 1.99
C ASN A 8 -0.44 10.72 3.47
N LYS A 9 -1.31 11.20 4.38
CA LYS A 9 -1.20 10.93 5.82
C LYS A 9 -1.42 9.46 6.15
N ASP A 10 -2.42 8.83 5.53
CA ASP A 10 -2.71 7.42 5.74
C ASP A 10 -1.63 6.53 5.14
N TRP A 11 -1.09 6.94 3.98
CA TRP A 11 -0.01 6.23 3.31
C TRP A 11 1.22 6.08 4.19
N GLU A 12 1.64 7.12 4.91
CA GLU A 12 2.83 7.01 5.79
C GLU A 12 2.68 5.88 6.82
N ARG A 13 1.47 5.62 7.32
CA ARG A 13 1.21 4.51 8.24
C ARG A 13 1.07 3.18 7.52
N ILE A 14 0.42 3.16 6.35
CA ILE A 14 0.26 1.95 5.54
C ILE A 14 1.61 1.45 5.02
N LYS A 15 2.49 2.36 4.58
CA LYS A 15 3.85 2.09 4.11
C LYS A 15 4.63 1.25 5.12
N ILE A 16 4.57 1.62 6.41
CA ILE A 16 5.20 0.85 7.49
C ILE A 16 4.63 -0.58 7.56
N LYS A 17 3.31 -0.76 7.44
CA LYS A 17 2.69 -2.09 7.44
C LYS A 17 3.09 -2.91 6.20
N VAL A 18 3.18 -2.27 5.03
CA VAL A 18 3.63 -2.89 3.78
C VAL A 18 5.09 -3.33 3.90
N GLN A 19 5.99 -2.49 4.43
CA GLN A 19 7.39 -2.82 4.67
C GLN A 19 7.57 -3.95 5.69
N ARG A 20 6.76 -3.99 6.76
CA ARG A 20 6.78 -5.12 7.70
C ARG A 20 6.43 -6.45 7.02
N LYS A 21 5.47 -6.43 6.09
CA LYS A 21 5.06 -7.62 5.32
C LYS A 21 6.08 -7.98 4.23
N TYR A 22 6.68 -6.97 3.60
CA TYR A 22 7.67 -7.11 2.54
C TYR A 22 8.93 -6.34 2.91
N ASN A 23 9.75 -6.97 3.76
CA ASN A 23 10.97 -6.39 4.33
C ASN A 23 12.04 -5.94 3.32
N HIS A 24 11.92 -6.35 2.06
CA HIS A 24 12.82 -5.98 0.97
C HIS A 24 12.38 -4.71 0.22
N LEU A 25 11.19 -4.17 0.48
CA LEU A 25 10.71 -2.97 -0.21
C LEU A 25 11.29 -1.71 0.45
N THR A 26 11.83 -0.82 -0.37
CA THR A 26 12.40 0.45 0.08
C THR A 26 11.37 1.58 0.06
N ASP A 27 11.67 2.66 0.79
CA ASP A 27 10.83 3.86 0.80
C ASP A 27 10.69 4.48 -0.61
N GLU A 28 11.78 4.48 -1.39
CA GLU A 28 11.79 5.00 -2.76
C GLU A 28 10.85 4.22 -3.68
N GLN A 29 10.86 2.89 -3.57
CA GLN A 29 9.96 2.01 -4.32
C GLN A 29 8.50 2.23 -3.91
N LEU A 30 8.26 2.56 -2.65
CA LEU A 30 6.95 2.84 -2.08
C LEU A 30 6.57 4.33 -2.09
N ALA A 31 7.28 5.15 -2.87
CA ALA A 31 6.95 6.56 -3.04
C ALA A 31 5.55 6.71 -3.65
N TYR A 32 4.75 7.56 -3.03
CA TYR A 32 3.35 7.76 -3.36
C TYR A 32 2.96 9.22 -3.17
N THR A 33 2.02 9.68 -3.99
CA THR A 33 1.34 10.97 -3.82
C THR A 33 -0.14 10.74 -4.08
N GLU A 34 -0.99 11.35 -3.26
CA GLU A 34 -2.44 11.31 -3.39
C GLU A 34 -2.91 11.59 -4.82
N GLY A 35 -3.81 10.72 -5.32
CA GLY A 35 -4.23 10.72 -6.73
C GLY A 35 -3.40 9.80 -7.65
N GLN A 36 -2.35 9.14 -7.15
CA GLN A 36 -1.54 8.17 -7.89
C GLN A 36 -1.77 6.71 -7.45
N GLU A 37 -2.95 6.38 -6.91
CA GLU A 37 -3.25 5.06 -6.36
C GLU A 37 -3.05 3.94 -7.38
N ASP A 38 -3.49 4.14 -8.61
CA ASP A 38 -3.34 3.16 -9.69
C ASP A 38 -1.86 2.85 -10.01
N SER A 39 -1.02 3.88 -10.02
CA SER A 39 0.42 3.75 -10.23
C SER A 39 1.09 3.02 -9.08
N LEU A 40 0.71 3.35 -7.84
CA LEU A 40 1.20 2.68 -6.64
C LEU A 40 0.83 1.20 -6.63
N ILE A 41 -0.43 0.87 -6.92
CA ILE A 41 -0.92 -0.51 -6.98
C ILE A 41 -0.11 -1.29 -8.02
N THR A 42 0.02 -0.75 -9.22
CA THR A 42 0.74 -1.40 -10.33
C THR A 42 2.21 -1.63 -9.97
N ARG A 43 2.86 -0.66 -9.33
CA ARG A 43 4.25 -0.79 -8.88
C ARG A 43 4.39 -1.87 -7.81
N ILE A 44 3.52 -1.87 -6.80
CA ILE A 44 3.55 -2.89 -5.74
C ILE A 44 3.30 -4.29 -6.32
N MET A 45 2.37 -4.44 -7.28
CA MET A 45 2.12 -5.71 -7.96
C MET A 45 3.40 -6.29 -8.56
N GLN A 46 4.18 -5.46 -9.26
CA GLN A 46 5.45 -5.86 -9.87
C GLN A 46 6.50 -6.21 -8.80
N LEU A 47 6.61 -5.39 -7.75
CA LEU A 47 7.60 -5.59 -6.70
C LEU A 47 7.37 -6.85 -5.87
N VAL A 48 6.11 -7.18 -5.55
CA VAL A 48 5.78 -8.35 -4.72
C VAL A 48 5.37 -9.58 -5.53
N ASN A 49 5.35 -9.46 -6.86
CA ASN A 49 4.87 -10.48 -7.80
C ASN A 49 3.48 -11.03 -7.40
N ARG A 50 2.50 -10.14 -7.35
CA ARG A 50 1.10 -10.46 -6.99
C ARG A 50 0.12 -9.72 -7.88
N ASP A 51 -1.07 -10.29 -8.02
CA ASP A 51 -2.15 -9.69 -8.77
C ASP A 51 -2.71 -8.43 -8.11
N ARG A 52 -3.32 -7.59 -8.94
CA ARG A 52 -3.96 -6.34 -8.55
C ARG A 52 -4.93 -6.50 -7.40
N ASN A 53 -5.81 -7.50 -7.49
CA ASN A 53 -6.81 -7.80 -6.46
C ASN A 53 -6.18 -8.04 -5.08
N TYR A 54 -5.06 -8.76 -5.04
CA TYR A 54 -4.37 -9.06 -3.79
C TYR A 54 -3.69 -7.82 -3.20
N VAL A 55 -3.08 -6.99 -4.04
CA VAL A 55 -2.47 -5.72 -3.61
C VAL A 55 -3.54 -4.78 -3.08
N VAL A 56 -4.62 -4.57 -3.83
CA VAL A 56 -5.75 -3.72 -3.44
C VAL A 56 -6.38 -4.23 -2.15
N PHE A 57 -6.61 -5.54 -2.02
CA PHE A 57 -7.09 -6.14 -0.78
C PHE A 57 -6.15 -5.84 0.40
N THR A 58 -4.84 -6.00 0.20
CA THR A 58 -3.84 -5.73 1.25
C THR A 58 -3.86 -4.26 1.67
N LEU A 59 -3.94 -3.33 0.72
CA LEU A 59 -4.02 -1.89 0.99
C LEU A 59 -5.34 -1.51 1.69
N LYS A 60 -6.48 -2.03 1.24
CA LYS A 60 -7.79 -1.86 1.91
C LYS A 60 -7.74 -2.36 3.35
N LYS A 61 -7.19 -3.55 3.56
CA LYS A 61 -7.06 -4.14 4.90
C LYS A 61 -6.16 -3.30 5.80
N ALA A 62 -5.07 -2.75 5.27
CA ALA A 62 -4.18 -1.87 6.02
C ALA A 62 -4.83 -0.53 6.36
N LEU A 63 -5.63 0.04 5.45
CA LEU A 63 -6.38 1.27 5.66
C LEU A 63 -7.45 1.11 6.75
N VAL A 64 -8.24 0.03 6.70
CA VAL A 64 -9.26 -0.26 7.74
C VAL A 64 -8.62 -0.50 9.12
N ASN A 65 -7.42 -1.10 9.15
CA ASN A 65 -6.70 -1.40 10.38
C ASN A 65 -5.58 -0.39 10.66
N ILE A 66 -5.70 0.85 10.20
CA ILE A 66 -4.61 1.83 10.30
C ILE A 66 -4.25 2.16 11.75
N ASP A 67 -5.26 2.23 12.62
CA ASP A 67 -5.10 2.48 14.06
C ASP A 67 -4.92 1.20 14.88
N ASN A 68 -5.15 0.03 14.27
CA ASN A 68 -5.01 -1.25 14.96
C ASN A 68 -3.60 -1.82 14.69
N ASN A 69 -2.75 -1.77 15.71
CA ASN A 69 -1.36 -2.27 15.64
C ASN A 69 -1.26 -3.77 16.01
N ARG A 70 -2.38 -4.50 16.05
CA ARG A 70 -2.40 -5.92 16.41
C ARG A 70 -1.93 -6.77 15.21
N LEU A 71 -0.82 -7.48 15.43
CA LEU A 71 -0.30 -8.54 14.57
C LEU A 71 -1.29 -9.69 14.46
#